data_AF-A0A818UHD4-F1
#
_entry.id   AF-A0A818UHD4-F1
#
_cell.length_a   1.000
_cell.length_b   1.000
_cell.length_c   1.000
_cell.angle_alpha   90.00
_cell.angle_beta   90.00
_cell.angle_gamma   90.00
#
_symmetry.space_group_name_H-M   'P 1'
#
loop_
_entity.id
_entity.type
_entity.pdbx_description
1 polymer ?
#
loop_
_entity_poly.entity_id
_entity_poly.type
_entity_poly.pdbx_seq_one_letter_code
_entity_poly.pdbx_strand_id
1 'polypeptide(L)'
;MAGVAKLFDGHILNKSKELVDLNDEKYKDKVIGLYFSAHWCPPCRSFTPVLVEFYKTHAEEKKFEIIFISSDNDEDSFDEYYNDMPWLALDYNERTKAEEIEKKFNVTGIPKFVLLDGNSGDTICTDARNRVQSEDTKGENFPWKSS
;
A
#
# COMPACT_ATOMS: atom_id res chain seq x y z
N MET A 1 -17.75 5.25 8.89
CA MET A 1 -16.34 5.05 8.48
C MET A 1 -15.60 6.38 8.60
N ALA A 2 -14.36 6.36 9.07
CA ALA A 2 -13.44 7.51 9.18
C ALA A 2 -12.09 7.14 8.54
N GLY A 3 -11.25 8.12 8.25
CA GLY A 3 -9.89 7.88 7.76
C GLY A 3 -9.78 7.08 6.47
N VAL A 4 -8.70 6.29 6.39
CA VAL A 4 -8.38 5.44 5.24
C VAL A 4 -9.44 4.37 4.99
N ALA A 5 -10.12 3.88 6.03
CA ALA A 5 -11.18 2.86 5.90
C ALA A 5 -12.31 3.29 4.94
N LYS A 6 -12.57 4.60 4.80
CA LYS A 6 -13.55 5.13 3.82
C LYS A 6 -13.17 4.84 2.37
N LEU A 7 -11.88 4.69 2.06
CA LEU A 7 -11.42 4.41 0.69
C LEU A 7 -11.76 2.97 0.25
N PHE A 8 -11.99 2.09 1.21
CA PHE A 8 -12.14 0.64 1.00
C PHE A 8 -13.47 0.11 1.53
N ASP A 9 -14.45 1.00 1.77
CA ASP A 9 -15.74 0.64 2.36
C ASP A 9 -15.62 -0.22 3.64
N GLY A 10 -14.55 0.04 4.40
CA GLY A 10 -14.24 -0.60 5.67
C GLY A 10 -13.47 -1.91 5.57
N HIS A 11 -13.37 -2.56 4.41
CA HIS A 11 -12.87 -3.94 4.32
C HIS A 11 -11.62 -4.05 3.45
N ILE A 12 -10.72 -4.97 3.82
CA ILE A 12 -9.49 -5.25 3.08
C ILE A 12 -9.09 -6.72 3.26
N LEU A 13 -8.35 -7.29 2.31
CA LEU A 13 -7.81 -8.64 2.48
C LEU A 13 -6.57 -8.62 3.37
N ASN A 14 -6.54 -9.52 4.34
CA ASN A 14 -5.33 -9.85 5.07
C ASN A 14 -4.45 -10.85 4.27
N LYS A 15 -3.33 -11.28 4.86
CA LYS A 15 -2.42 -12.24 4.21
C LYS A 15 -3.03 -13.63 4.00
N SER A 16 -4.01 -14.01 4.82
CA SER A 16 -4.80 -15.24 4.67
C SER A 16 -5.92 -15.10 3.63
N LYS A 17 -6.02 -13.96 2.94
CA LYS A 17 -7.11 -13.60 2.01
C LYS A 17 -8.50 -13.58 2.66
N GLU A 18 -8.55 -13.26 3.95
CA GLU A 18 -9.80 -13.02 4.65
C GLU A 18 -10.09 -11.52 4.67
N LEU A 19 -11.35 -11.14 4.48
CA LEU A 19 -11.79 -9.76 4.66
C LEU A 19 -11.72 -9.39 6.14
N VAL A 20 -11.00 -8.30 6.43
CA VAL A 20 -10.86 -7.73 7.77
C VAL A 20 -11.30 -6.27 7.78
N ASP A 21 -11.76 -5.80 8.93
CA ASP A 21 -12.22 -4.42 9.11
C ASP A 21 -11.02 -3.48 9.33
N LEU A 22 -10.84 -2.49 8.44
CA LEU A 22 -9.82 -1.46 8.57
C LEU A 22 -10.09 -0.48 9.73
N ASN A 23 -11.27 -0.51 10.33
CA ASN A 23 -11.58 0.25 11.55
C ASN A 23 -11.10 -0.45 12.84
N ASP A 24 -10.58 -1.68 12.75
CA ASP A 24 -9.99 -2.38 13.89
C ASP A 24 -8.88 -1.55 14.55
N GLU A 25 -8.78 -1.62 15.88
CA GLU A 25 -7.79 -0.88 16.67
C GLU A 25 -6.34 -1.12 16.21
N LYS A 26 -6.03 -2.31 15.67
CA LYS A 26 -4.70 -2.65 15.15
C LYS A 26 -4.27 -1.83 13.92
N TYR A 27 -5.19 -1.14 13.25
CA TYR A 27 -4.92 -0.27 12.11
C TYR A 27 -5.07 1.22 12.43
N LYS A 28 -5.60 1.57 13.62
CA LYS A 28 -5.68 2.95 14.08
C LYS A 28 -4.31 3.52 14.40
N ASP A 29 -4.18 4.84 14.27
CA ASP A 29 -2.94 5.58 14.51
C ASP A 29 -1.74 5.13 13.66
N LYS A 30 -1.97 4.31 12.63
CA LYS A 30 -0.92 3.87 11.69
C LYS A 30 -0.80 4.82 10.52
N VAL A 31 0.40 4.88 9.96
CA VAL A 31 0.59 5.36 8.58
C VAL A 31 0.17 4.24 7.64
N ILE A 32 -0.62 4.53 6.61
CA ILE A 32 -1.02 3.54 5.60
C ILE A 32 -0.35 3.85 4.27
N GLY A 33 0.41 2.89 3.75
CA GLY A 33 1.02 2.95 2.44
C GLY A 33 0.15 2.29 1.38
N LEU A 34 -0.32 3.07 0.41
CA LEU A 34 -0.97 2.53 -0.79
C LEU A 34 0.09 2.17 -1.82
N TYR A 35 0.22 0.88 -2.13
CA TYR A 35 1.20 0.36 -3.06
C TYR A 35 0.53 -0.09 -4.36
N PHE A 36 0.70 0.71 -5.42
CA PHE A 36 0.19 0.43 -6.76
C PHE A 36 1.25 -0.31 -7.56
N SER A 37 0.95 -1.52 -7.98
CA SER A 37 1.92 -2.44 -8.59
C SER A 37 1.23 -3.52 -9.42
N ALA A 38 2.00 -4.26 -10.20
CA ALA A 38 1.53 -5.44 -10.93
C ALA A 38 2.66 -6.43 -11.16
N HIS A 39 2.32 -7.71 -11.27
CA HIS A 39 3.26 -8.80 -11.51
C HIS A 39 3.96 -8.64 -12.86
N TRP A 40 3.21 -8.29 -13.91
CA TRP A 40 3.73 -8.14 -15.28
C TRP A 40 4.73 -6.98 -15.43
N CYS A 41 4.72 -6.02 -14.50
CA CYS A 41 5.51 -4.78 -14.55
C CYS A 41 6.98 -5.00 -14.09
N PRO A 42 8.00 -4.88 -14.97
CA PRO A 42 9.41 -5.09 -14.59
C PRO A 42 9.96 -4.15 -13.50
N PRO A 43 9.73 -2.81 -13.52
CA PRO A 43 10.20 -1.96 -12.43
C PRO A 43 9.50 -2.25 -11.11
N CYS A 44 8.28 -2.79 -11.16
CA CYS A 44 7.53 -3.22 -9.99
C CYS A 44 8.21 -4.42 -9.32
N ARG A 45 8.49 -5.48 -10.08
CA ARG A 45 9.22 -6.66 -9.57
C ARG A 45 10.60 -6.33 -9.00
N SER A 46 11.23 -5.26 -9.46
CA SER A 46 12.51 -4.78 -8.91
C SER A 46 12.34 -4.01 -7.60
N PHE A 47 11.21 -3.31 -7.41
CA PHE A 47 10.96 -2.49 -6.22
C PHE A 47 10.31 -3.27 -5.08
N THR A 48 9.44 -4.23 -5.37
CA THR A 48 8.75 -5.06 -4.34
C THR A 48 9.70 -5.66 -3.31
N PRO A 49 10.81 -6.34 -3.66
CA PRO A 49 11.70 -6.89 -2.65
C PRO A 49 12.32 -5.83 -1.74
N VAL A 50 12.63 -4.64 -2.28
CA VAL A 50 13.13 -3.50 -1.50
C VAL A 50 12.07 -3.01 -0.51
N LEU A 51 10.82 -2.88 -0.96
CA LEU A 51 9.72 -2.47 -0.09
C LEU A 51 9.40 -3.53 0.98
N VAL A 52 9.50 -4.83 0.65
CA VAL A 52 9.34 -5.93 1.61
C VAL A 52 10.41 -5.87 2.69
N GLU A 53 11.67 -5.62 2.34
CA GLU A 53 12.76 -5.47 3.31
C GLU A 53 12.56 -4.24 4.21
N PHE A 54 12.17 -3.11 3.63
CA PHE A 54 11.83 -1.90 4.37
C PHE A 54 10.67 -2.16 5.35
N TYR A 55 9.60 -2.82 4.89
CA TYR A 55 8.45 -3.18 5.72
C TYR A 55 8.84 -4.07 6.89
N LYS A 56 9.56 -5.16 6.63
CA LYS A 56 9.99 -6.10 7.68
C LYS A 56 10.88 -5.44 8.73
N THR A 57 11.68 -4.46 8.31
CA THR A 57 12.58 -3.74 9.21
C THR A 57 11.85 -2.68 10.03
N HIS A 58 10.81 -2.05 9.44
CA HIS A 58 10.31 -0.79 9.94
C HIS A 58 8.83 -0.73 10.38
N ALA A 59 8.02 -1.71 10.01
CA ALA A 59 6.56 -1.64 10.15
C ALA A 59 6.10 -1.49 11.62
N GLU A 60 6.77 -2.20 12.53
CA GLU A 60 6.42 -2.21 13.94
C GLU A 60 6.78 -0.88 14.62
N GLU A 61 8.04 -0.43 14.53
CA GLU A 61 8.47 0.77 15.26
C GLU A 61 7.92 2.06 14.66
N LYS A 62 7.73 2.11 13.33
CA LYS A 62 7.15 3.27 12.65
C LYS A 62 5.63 3.22 12.57
N LYS A 63 5.01 2.16 13.10
CA LYS A 63 3.55 1.95 13.10
C LYS A 63 2.95 2.18 11.71
N PHE A 64 3.41 1.44 10.70
CA PHE A 64 2.82 1.55 9.37
C PHE A 64 2.38 0.21 8.81
N GLU A 65 1.39 0.26 7.92
CA GLU A 65 0.86 -0.89 7.19
C GLU A 65 0.81 -0.57 5.70
N ILE A 66 0.84 -1.61 4.86
CA ILE A 66 0.73 -1.44 3.40
C ILE A 66 -0.55 -2.10 2.90
N ILE A 67 -1.21 -1.45 1.96
CA ILE A 67 -2.32 -1.99 1.18
C ILE A 67 -1.87 -2.06 -0.28
N PHE A 68 -1.77 -3.28 -0.80
CA PHE A 68 -1.51 -3.54 -2.20
C PHE A 68 -2.76 -3.27 -3.04
N ILE A 69 -2.60 -2.47 -4.09
CA ILE A 69 -3.62 -2.18 -5.10
C ILE A 69 -3.07 -2.68 -6.43
N SER A 70 -3.65 -3.77 -6.91
CA SER A 70 -3.13 -4.50 -8.07
C SER A 70 -3.66 -3.97 -9.38
N SER A 71 -2.75 -3.71 -10.31
CA SER A 71 -3.03 -3.48 -11.74
C SER A 71 -2.78 -4.75 -12.58
N ASP A 72 -2.80 -5.94 -11.97
CA ASP A 72 -2.75 -7.23 -12.69
C ASP A 72 -4.01 -7.43 -13.54
N ASN A 73 -3.87 -8.24 -14.60
CA ASN A 73 -4.93 -8.47 -15.60
C ASN A 73 -5.83 -9.67 -15.27
N ASP A 74 -5.38 -10.53 -14.36
CA ASP A 74 -6.06 -11.74 -13.92
C ASP A 74 -5.75 -12.03 -12.44
N GLU A 75 -6.64 -12.79 -11.81
CA GLU A 75 -6.58 -13.13 -10.38
C GLU A 75 -5.39 -14.05 -10.05
N ASP A 76 -5.02 -14.94 -10.98
CA ASP A 76 -3.87 -15.85 -10.80
C ASP A 76 -2.56 -15.06 -10.69
N SER A 77 -2.36 -14.06 -11.55
CA SER A 77 -1.19 -13.17 -11.52
C SER A 77 -1.17 -12.30 -10.25
N PHE A 78 -2.35 -11.81 -9.84
CA PHE A 78 -2.49 -11.11 -8.55
C PHE A 78 -2.06 -11.99 -7.38
N ASP A 79 -2.57 -13.22 -7.35
CA ASP A 79 -2.34 -14.18 -6.28
C ASP A 79 -0.87 -14.59 -6.19
N GLU A 80 -0.26 -14.92 -7.33
CA GLU A 80 1.16 -15.26 -7.42
C GLU A 80 2.03 -14.15 -6.85
N TYR A 81 1.76 -12.90 -7.24
CA TYR A 81 2.58 -11.77 -6.84
C TYR A 81 2.32 -11.31 -5.41
N TYR A 82 1.07 -11.32 -4.98
CA TYR A 82 0.71 -10.99 -3.60
C TYR A 82 1.28 -12.00 -2.61
N ASN A 83 1.54 -13.25 -3.01
CA ASN A 83 2.17 -14.26 -2.15
C ASN A 83 3.55 -13.80 -1.61
N ASP A 84 4.30 -12.99 -2.35
CA ASP A 84 5.60 -12.47 -1.93
C ASP A 84 5.53 -11.27 -0.96
N MET A 85 4.32 -10.75 -0.71
CA MET A 85 4.10 -9.53 0.07
C MET A 85 3.58 -9.83 1.48
N PRO A 86 4.17 -9.26 2.55
CA PRO A 86 3.78 -9.54 3.95
C PRO A 86 2.67 -8.63 4.50
N TRP A 87 1.94 -7.92 3.65
CA TRP A 87 0.98 -6.87 4.03
C TRP A 87 -0.44 -7.16 3.50
N LEU A 88 -1.34 -6.18 3.53
CA LEU A 88 -2.75 -6.29 3.12
C LEU A 88 -2.95 -6.05 1.62
N ALA A 89 -4.10 -6.42 1.07
CA ALA A 89 -4.46 -6.13 -0.32
C ALA A 89 -5.92 -5.74 -0.50
N LEU A 90 -6.20 -4.89 -1.48
CA LEU A 90 -7.55 -4.78 -2.03
C LEU A 90 -7.90 -6.09 -2.74
N ASP A 91 -9.11 -6.60 -2.53
CA ASP A 91 -9.60 -7.77 -3.24
C ASP A 91 -9.50 -7.56 -4.75
N TYR A 92 -8.97 -8.55 -5.46
CA TYR A 92 -8.81 -8.46 -6.90
C TYR A 92 -10.14 -8.15 -7.61
N ASN A 93 -11.26 -8.65 -7.10
CA ASN A 93 -12.58 -8.45 -7.69
C ASN A 93 -13.10 -7.00 -7.54
N GLU A 94 -12.52 -6.20 -6.65
CA GLU A 94 -12.86 -4.78 -6.43
C GLU A 94 -12.24 -3.86 -7.50
N ARG A 95 -12.38 -4.22 -8.78
CA ARG A 95 -11.74 -3.51 -9.92
C ARG A 95 -12.16 -2.05 -10.02
N THR A 96 -13.46 -1.77 -9.88
CA THR A 96 -13.98 -0.39 -9.90
C THR A 96 -13.40 0.43 -8.75
N LYS A 97 -13.23 -0.16 -7.56
CA LYS A 97 -12.62 0.51 -6.41
C LYS A 97 -11.15 0.81 -6.67
N ALA A 98 -10.41 -0.15 -7.23
CA ALA A 98 -9.02 0.05 -7.61
C ALA A 98 -8.87 1.24 -8.57
N GLU A 99 -9.69 1.30 -9.62
CA GLU A 99 -9.71 2.41 -10.60
C GLU A 99 -10.04 3.76 -9.95
N GLU A 100 -11.02 3.80 -9.04
CA GLU A 100 -11.38 5.02 -8.28
C GLU A 100 -10.20 5.54 -7.44
N ILE A 101 -9.50 4.63 -6.74
CA ILE A 101 -8.36 4.97 -5.90
C ILE A 101 -7.16 5.39 -6.76
N GLU A 102 -6.86 4.67 -7.84
CA GLU A 102 -5.81 5.02 -8.79
C GLU A 102 -6.01 6.44 -9.36
N LYS A 103 -7.25 6.76 -9.76
CA LYS A 103 -7.62 8.10 -10.23
C LYS A 103 -7.46 9.15 -9.14
N LYS A 104 -7.92 8.86 -7.91
CA LYS A 104 -7.82 9.78 -6.76
C LYS A 104 -6.38 10.17 -6.46
N PHE A 105 -5.44 9.23 -6.59
CA PHE A 105 -4.02 9.46 -6.34
C PHE A 105 -3.21 9.77 -7.60
N ASN A 106 -3.87 10.06 -8.73
CA ASN A 106 -3.26 10.38 -10.01
C ASN A 106 -2.14 9.39 -10.37
N VAL A 107 -2.46 8.09 -10.31
CA VAL A 107 -1.54 7.01 -10.68
C VAL A 107 -1.45 6.99 -12.21
N THR A 108 -0.35 7.50 -12.75
CA THR A 108 -0.07 7.51 -14.20
C THR A 108 0.97 6.46 -14.60
N GLY A 109 1.55 5.76 -13.62
CA GLY A 109 2.54 4.71 -13.82
C GLY A 109 2.82 3.98 -12.51
N ILE A 110 3.30 2.74 -12.65
CA ILE A 110 3.65 1.84 -11.55
C ILE A 110 5.14 1.43 -11.63
N PRO A 111 5.81 1.14 -10.51
CA PRO A 111 5.27 1.13 -9.15
C PRO A 111 5.09 2.55 -8.59
N LYS A 112 3.98 2.77 -7.88
CA LYS A 112 3.73 4.01 -7.12
C LYS A 112 3.44 3.67 -5.66
N PHE A 113 3.97 4.47 -4.75
CA PHE A 113 3.79 4.27 -3.31
C PHE A 113 3.45 5.59 -2.64
N VAL A 114 2.27 5.66 -2.02
CA VAL A 114 1.70 6.86 -1.39
C VAL A 114 1.44 6.58 0.07
N LEU A 115 1.89 7.47 0.96
CA LEU A 115 1.62 7.38 2.39
C LEU A 115 0.44 8.27 2.77
N LEU A 116 -0.45 7.72 3.60
CA LEU A 116 -1.62 8.37 4.17
C LEU A 116 -1.57 8.32 5.70
N ASP A 117 -2.16 9.32 6.33
CA ASP A 117 -2.51 9.22 7.75
C ASP A 117 -3.70 8.26 7.90
N GLY A 118 -3.55 7.21 8.71
CA GLY A 118 -4.60 6.19 8.87
C GLY A 118 -5.91 6.72 9.43
N ASN A 119 -5.84 7.73 10.32
CA ASN A 119 -7.01 8.25 11.03
C ASN A 119 -7.77 9.29 10.21
N SER A 120 -7.07 10.22 9.57
CA SER A 120 -7.71 11.28 8.78
C SER A 120 -7.92 10.86 7.32
N GLY A 121 -7.07 9.96 6.80
CA GLY A 121 -7.02 9.62 5.38
C GLY A 121 -6.30 10.66 4.54
N ASP A 122 -5.68 11.67 5.16
CA ASP A 122 -4.95 12.72 4.46
C ASP A 122 -3.65 12.18 3.86
N THR A 123 -3.25 12.75 2.73
CA THR A 123 -2.00 12.37 2.07
C THR A 123 -0.81 12.96 2.82
N ILE A 124 0.14 12.10 3.18
CA ILE A 124 1.40 12.48 3.83
C ILE A 124 2.51 12.67 2.80
N CYS A 125 2.70 11.68 1.92
CA CYS A 125 3.78 11.65 0.94
C CYS A 125 3.33 10.93 -0.34
N THR A 126 3.47 11.58 -1.50
CA THR A 126 3.11 10.98 -2.80
C THR A 126 4.27 10.33 -3.53
N ASP A 127 5.50 10.51 -3.05
CA ASP A 127 6.73 10.03 -3.68
C ASP A 127 7.51 9.03 -2.79
N ALA A 128 6.80 8.31 -1.93
CA ALA A 128 7.41 7.41 -0.96
C ALA A 128 8.19 6.26 -1.62
N ARG A 129 7.89 5.94 -2.89
CA ARG A 129 8.64 4.96 -3.69
C ARG A 129 10.11 5.35 -3.83
N ASN A 130 10.40 6.60 -4.20
CA ASN A 130 11.78 7.09 -4.35
C ASN A 130 12.49 7.22 -3.00
N ARG A 131 11.73 7.60 -1.96
CA ARG A 131 12.23 7.65 -0.57
C ARG A 131 12.77 6.30 -0.13
N VAL A 132 11.96 5.24 -0.28
CA VAL A 132 12.35 3.87 0.08
C VAL A 132 13.48 3.36 -0.80
N GLN A 133 13.43 3.60 -2.11
CA GLN A 133 14.39 2.97 -3.03
C GLN A 133 15.78 3.61 -3.02
N SER A 134 15.90 4.93 -2.87
CA SER A 134 17.16 5.63 -3.13
C SER A 134 17.51 6.81 -2.24
N GLU A 135 16.53 7.50 -1.64
CA GLU A 135 16.81 8.77 -0.94
C GLU A 135 16.95 8.61 0.58
N ASP A 136 16.15 7.75 1.20
CA ASP A 136 16.16 7.50 2.64
C ASP A 136 15.85 6.01 2.90
N THR A 137 16.76 5.15 2.46
CA THR A 137 16.60 3.68 2.48
C THR A 137 16.47 3.11 3.90
N LYS A 138 16.86 3.87 4.93
CA LYS A 138 16.71 3.52 6.35
C LYS A 138 15.48 4.15 7.01
N GLY A 139 14.74 4.98 6.29
CA GLY A 139 13.54 5.65 6.77
C GLY A 139 13.80 6.57 7.97
N GLU A 140 14.95 7.23 8.03
CA GLU A 140 15.32 8.13 9.13
C GLU A 140 14.36 9.32 9.24
N ASN A 141 13.80 9.75 8.11
CA ASN A 141 12.86 10.88 8.00
C ASN A 141 11.42 10.44 7.70
N PHE A 142 11.11 9.15 7.81
CA PHE A 142 9.75 8.64 7.65
C PHE A 142 8.79 9.34 8.63
N PRO A 143 7.57 9.74 8.23
CA PRO A 143 6.87 9.37 6.99
C PRO A 143 7.04 10.36 5.83
N TRP A 144 8.11 11.16 5.81
CA TRP A 144 8.43 12.09 4.72
C TRP A 144 7.29 13.06 4.41
N LYS A 145 6.76 13.69 5.45
CA LYS A 145 5.74 14.75 5.32
C LYS A 145 6.25 15.80 4.33
N SER A 146 5.45 16.08 3.31
CA SER A 146 5.71 17.22 2.43
C SER A 146 5.79 18.49 3.28
N SER A 147 6.93 19.17 3.22
CA SER A 147 7.17 20.47 3.87
C SER A 147 6.35 21.58 3.22
#